data_AF-A0A2E5X6C2-F1
#
_entry.id   AF-A0A2E5X6C2-F1
#
_cell.length_a   1.000
_cell.length_b   1.000
_cell.length_c   1.000
_cell.angle_alpha   90.00
_cell.angle_beta   90.00
_cell.angle_gamma   90.00
#
_symmetry.space_group_name_H-M   'P 1'
#
loop_
_entity.id
_entity.type
_entity.pdbx_description
1 polymer ?
#
loop_
_entity_poly.entity_id
_entity_poly.type
_entity_poly.pdbx_seq_one_letter_code
_entity_poly.pdbx_strand_id
1 'polypeptide(L)'
;MSNTLLPSALLAVASAAGLSTHFQMADMTTVAVDETTHGDLVLALQEHPQAFRAGSVFPDWGYLREPTRDLAEAAHWPPFQEAALAWFLQEHPGPWGAAERELLTFLLGVICHGETDEAWHFGSTAFLTRGLAEDLPTWEATRGEGLIEAGVDIFVQVEDRPGAEERDWYLPVEALVQIYHSLGHTDATALDMIIATRAQRLGLYLEDTAGWLLYLYLRLTIPWCHDNYMDHYDGGLANGAELTARRLEDTWDALLGRRPADSPWNGEEHQPHGACARGVFVELAGELLAAGAADVPVRRLPDGSARLGMPRILDRAALTRGLESLPARLR
;
A
#
# COMPACT_ATOMS: atom_id res chain seq x y z
N MET A 1 -38.00 -24.55 -24.36
CA MET A 1 -37.80 -23.60 -23.23
C MET A 1 -36.33 -23.67 -22.89
N SER A 2 -35.58 -22.65 -23.29
CA SER A 2 -34.12 -22.62 -23.20
C SER A 2 -33.73 -22.20 -21.79
N ASN A 3 -33.04 -23.07 -21.05
CA ASN A 3 -32.37 -22.73 -19.80
C ASN A 3 -31.04 -22.08 -20.14
N THR A 4 -30.97 -20.76 -20.05
CA THR A 4 -29.69 -20.03 -20.08
C THR A 4 -29.22 -19.92 -18.64
N LEU A 5 -28.24 -20.74 -18.26
CA LEU A 5 -27.47 -20.58 -17.03
C LEU A 5 -26.67 -19.27 -17.17
N LEU A 6 -26.91 -18.32 -16.27
CA LEU A 6 -25.98 -17.20 -16.06
C LEU A 6 -24.68 -17.76 -15.45
N PRO A 7 -23.50 -17.31 -15.91
CA PRO A 7 -22.24 -17.66 -15.26
C PRO A 7 -22.17 -16.98 -13.90
N SER A 8 -21.75 -17.73 -12.89
CA SER A 8 -21.31 -17.22 -11.59
C SER A 8 -20.09 -16.33 -11.81
N ALA A 9 -20.31 -15.01 -11.90
CA ALA A 9 -19.23 -14.06 -11.70
C ALA A 9 -18.84 -14.15 -10.21
N LEU A 10 -17.70 -14.79 -9.94
CA LEU A 10 -17.00 -14.60 -8.68
C LEU A 10 -16.72 -13.11 -8.57
N LEU A 11 -17.42 -12.42 -7.68
CA LEU A 11 -16.98 -11.12 -7.18
C LEU A 11 -15.70 -11.41 -6.39
N ALA A 12 -14.55 -11.17 -7.01
CA ALA A 12 -13.37 -10.83 -6.24
C ALA A 12 -13.67 -9.50 -5.55
N VAL A 13 -13.37 -9.41 -4.26
CA VAL A 13 -13.34 -8.16 -3.51
C VAL A 13 -11.85 -7.97 -3.25
N ALA A 14 -11.27 -6.92 -3.82
CA ALA A 14 -9.96 -6.46 -3.38
C ALA A 14 -10.21 -5.55 -2.17
N SER A 15 -9.61 -5.91 -1.06
CA SER A 15 -9.21 -4.93 -0.05
C SER A 15 -7.73 -4.65 -0.30
N ALA A 16 -7.03 -3.83 0.48
CA ALA A 16 -5.60 -3.60 0.28
C ALA A 16 -4.83 -4.16 1.46
N ALA A 17 -3.68 -4.80 1.22
CA ALA A 17 -2.83 -5.17 2.34
C ALA A 17 -2.47 -3.91 3.15
N GLY A 18 -2.32 -4.05 4.47
CA GLY A 18 -2.23 -2.89 5.33
C GLY A 18 -0.88 -2.14 5.25
N LEU A 19 -0.75 -1.03 5.99
CA LEU A 19 0.40 -0.12 5.91
C LEU A 19 1.72 -0.80 6.29
N SER A 20 1.73 -1.49 7.44
CA SER A 20 2.91 -2.20 7.93
C SER A 20 3.27 -3.37 7.02
N THR A 21 2.25 -4.04 6.47
CA THR A 21 2.40 -5.15 5.53
C THR A 21 3.13 -4.71 4.26
N HIS A 22 2.68 -3.64 3.60
CA HIS A 22 3.37 -3.12 2.40
C HIS A 22 4.76 -2.54 2.70
N PHE A 23 4.99 -1.99 3.90
CA PHE A 23 6.34 -1.59 4.29
C PHE A 23 7.28 -2.79 4.38
N GLN A 24 6.83 -3.87 5.01
CA GLN A 24 7.61 -5.08 5.15
C GLN A 24 7.86 -5.75 3.79
N MET A 25 6.85 -5.85 2.94
CA MET A 25 7.03 -6.40 1.59
C MET A 25 8.01 -5.56 0.77
N ALA A 26 7.97 -4.22 0.84
CA ALA A 26 8.95 -3.35 0.16
C ALA A 26 10.38 -3.60 0.68
N ASP A 27 10.56 -3.77 1.99
CA ASP A 27 11.87 -4.12 2.55
C ASP A 27 12.37 -5.47 2.05
N MET A 28 11.49 -6.48 2.03
CA MET A 28 11.80 -7.83 1.54
C MET A 28 12.09 -7.83 0.04
N THR A 29 11.37 -7.04 -0.76
CA THR A 29 11.61 -6.88 -2.20
C THR A 29 13.02 -6.34 -2.45
N THR A 30 13.47 -5.36 -1.67
CA THR A 30 14.83 -4.81 -1.79
C THR A 30 15.89 -5.90 -1.60
N VAL A 31 15.63 -6.88 -0.74
CA VAL A 31 16.51 -8.04 -0.50
C VAL A 31 16.38 -9.11 -1.59
N ALA A 32 15.21 -9.25 -2.20
CA ALA A 32 14.91 -10.28 -3.18
C ALA A 32 15.40 -9.97 -4.61
N VAL A 33 15.66 -8.69 -4.94
CA VAL A 33 16.25 -8.30 -6.23
C VAL A 33 17.66 -8.91 -6.40
N ASP A 34 17.96 -9.45 -7.57
CA ASP A 34 19.28 -10.00 -7.90
C ASP A 34 20.32 -8.88 -8.07
N GLU A 35 21.07 -8.61 -6.99
CA GLU A 35 22.18 -7.66 -6.98
C GLU A 35 23.25 -7.95 -8.05
N THR A 36 23.39 -9.20 -8.49
CA THR A 36 24.39 -9.58 -9.51
C THR A 36 24.06 -9.00 -10.88
N THR A 37 22.77 -8.95 -11.22
CA THR A 37 22.30 -8.51 -12.55
C THR A 37 21.67 -7.11 -12.52
N HIS A 38 21.12 -6.70 -11.37
CA HIS A 38 20.38 -5.45 -11.15
C HIS A 38 20.93 -4.63 -9.97
N GLY A 39 22.25 -4.64 -9.76
CA GLY A 39 22.88 -3.91 -8.65
C GLY A 39 22.62 -2.39 -8.66
N ASP A 40 22.30 -1.79 -9.81
CA ASP A 40 21.88 -0.40 -9.94
C ASP A 40 20.45 -0.14 -9.43
N LEU A 41 19.52 -1.08 -9.67
CA LEU A 41 18.19 -1.07 -9.05
C LEU A 41 18.33 -1.23 -7.54
N VAL A 42 19.10 -2.22 -7.07
CA VAL A 42 19.36 -2.43 -5.63
C VAL A 42 19.90 -1.15 -4.99
N LEU A 43 20.87 -0.49 -5.64
CA LEU A 43 21.42 0.78 -5.17
C LEU A 43 20.34 1.86 -5.07
N ALA A 44 19.46 2.00 -6.08
CA ALA A 44 18.38 2.99 -6.05
C ALA A 44 17.37 2.75 -4.92
N LEU A 45 17.03 1.48 -4.65
CA LEU A 45 16.15 1.09 -3.54
C LEU A 45 16.82 1.35 -2.17
N GLN A 46 18.12 1.08 -2.04
CA GLN A 46 18.88 1.31 -0.81
C GLN A 46 19.25 2.77 -0.56
N GLU A 47 19.42 3.59 -1.60
CA GLU A 47 19.64 5.04 -1.49
C GLU A 47 18.37 5.77 -1.03
N HIS A 48 17.19 5.29 -1.46
CA HIS A 48 15.90 5.92 -1.19
C HIS A 48 14.85 4.95 -0.58
N PRO A 49 15.17 4.21 0.50
CA PRO A 49 14.29 3.16 1.03
C PRO A 49 12.97 3.73 1.55
N GLN A 50 13.02 4.95 2.08
CA GLN A 50 11.83 5.65 2.52
C GLN A 50 10.91 5.96 1.32
N ALA A 51 11.44 6.48 0.21
CA ALA A 51 10.62 6.78 -0.96
C ALA A 51 9.94 5.51 -1.49
N PHE A 52 10.65 4.38 -1.49
CA PHE A 52 10.10 3.09 -1.88
C PHE A 52 8.93 2.66 -0.98
N ARG A 53 9.13 2.69 0.34
CA ARG A 53 8.07 2.39 1.33
C ARG A 53 6.87 3.33 1.25
N ALA A 54 7.10 4.64 1.09
CA ALA A 54 5.98 5.57 0.93
C ALA A 54 5.23 5.36 -0.38
N GLY A 55 5.92 4.95 -1.45
CA GLY A 55 5.29 4.51 -2.68
C GLY A 55 4.46 3.23 -2.49
N SER A 56 4.95 2.27 -1.69
CA SER A 56 4.27 0.98 -1.47
C SER A 56 2.99 1.07 -0.64
N VAL A 57 2.72 2.21 0.01
CA VAL A 57 1.43 2.47 0.67
C VAL A 57 0.65 3.59 -0.02
N PHE A 58 1.20 4.19 -1.07
CA PHE A 58 0.56 5.33 -1.70
C PHE A 58 -0.81 4.96 -2.28
N PRO A 59 -1.01 3.86 -3.03
CA PRO A 59 -2.29 3.60 -3.69
C PRO A 59 -3.50 3.62 -2.75
N ASP A 60 -3.34 3.25 -1.47
CA ASP A 60 -4.38 3.32 -0.44
C ASP A 60 -4.85 4.72 -0.03
N TRP A 61 -4.17 5.78 -0.49
CA TRP A 61 -4.37 7.13 -0.01
C TRP A 61 -5.85 7.57 -0.07
N GLY A 62 -6.55 7.18 -1.14
CA GLY A 62 -7.91 7.68 -1.39
C GLY A 62 -9.01 6.95 -0.63
N TYR A 63 -8.72 5.86 0.12
CA TYR A 63 -9.74 5.13 0.87
C TYR A 63 -10.26 5.88 2.10
N LEU A 64 -9.53 6.88 2.61
CA LEU A 64 -9.90 7.64 3.81
C LEU A 64 -11.20 8.44 3.65
N ARG A 65 -11.59 8.81 2.43
CA ARG A 65 -12.83 9.57 2.17
C ARG A 65 -13.31 9.45 0.75
N GLU A 66 -14.58 9.75 0.56
CA GLU A 66 -15.14 9.99 -0.76
C GLU A 66 -14.84 11.44 -1.23
N PRO A 67 -14.71 11.68 -2.55
CA PRO A 67 -14.84 10.74 -3.67
C PRO A 67 -13.50 10.11 -4.11
N THR A 68 -12.47 10.09 -3.25
CA THR A 68 -11.11 9.70 -3.65
C THR A 68 -10.90 8.20 -3.81
N ARG A 69 -11.94 7.38 -3.60
CA ARG A 69 -11.87 5.91 -3.71
C ARG A 69 -11.46 5.47 -5.11
N ASP A 70 -12.14 5.94 -6.15
CA ASP A 70 -11.82 5.57 -7.54
C ASP A 70 -10.40 5.98 -7.93
N LEU A 71 -9.90 7.08 -7.35
CA LEU A 71 -8.52 7.53 -7.54
C LEU A 71 -7.52 6.60 -6.83
N ALA A 72 -7.83 6.13 -5.62
CA ALA A 72 -7.03 5.13 -4.92
C ALA A 72 -6.88 3.89 -5.79
N GLU A 73 -8.03 3.31 -6.17
CA GLU A 73 -8.13 2.08 -6.98
C GLU A 73 -7.32 2.22 -8.27
N ALA A 74 -7.44 3.35 -8.99
CA ALA A 74 -6.67 3.58 -10.21
C ALA A 74 -5.14 3.40 -10.01
N ALA A 75 -4.58 3.83 -8.88
CA ALA A 75 -3.15 3.71 -8.60
C ALA A 75 -2.67 2.28 -8.28
N HIS A 76 -3.57 1.35 -7.98
CA HIS A 76 -3.21 -0.04 -7.72
C HIS A 76 -2.84 -0.78 -9.01
N TRP A 77 -3.37 -0.33 -10.16
CA TRP A 77 -3.41 -1.13 -11.38
C TRP A 77 -2.39 -0.69 -12.45
N PRO A 78 -2.02 -1.61 -13.38
CA PRO A 78 -1.04 -1.33 -14.43
C PRO A 78 -1.27 -0.05 -15.25
N PRO A 79 -2.50 0.37 -15.61
CA PRO A 79 -2.70 1.61 -16.37
C PRO A 79 -2.08 2.84 -15.70
N PHE A 80 -2.20 2.97 -14.37
CA PHE A 80 -1.58 4.09 -13.65
C PHE A 80 -0.07 3.94 -13.55
N GLN A 81 0.40 2.74 -13.22
CA GLN A 81 1.83 2.44 -13.09
C GLN A 81 2.59 2.69 -14.40
N GLU A 82 2.04 2.24 -15.53
CA GLU A 82 2.61 2.45 -16.86
C GLU A 82 2.61 3.93 -17.25
N ALA A 83 1.51 4.65 -16.99
CA ALA A 83 1.44 6.08 -17.21
C ALA A 83 2.44 6.85 -16.34
N ALA A 84 2.65 6.43 -15.09
CA ALA A 84 3.63 7.02 -14.19
C ALA A 84 5.06 6.87 -14.72
N LEU A 85 5.44 5.67 -15.17
CA LEU A 85 6.76 5.44 -15.77
C LEU A 85 6.94 6.19 -17.09
N ALA A 86 5.92 6.20 -17.95
CA ALA A 86 5.95 6.94 -19.21
C ALA A 86 6.10 8.45 -18.98
N TRP A 87 5.33 9.01 -18.04
CA TRP A 87 5.43 10.40 -17.62
C TRP A 87 6.85 10.70 -17.07
N PHE A 88 7.39 9.83 -16.21
CA PHE A 88 8.72 10.01 -15.64
C PHE A 88 9.80 10.08 -16.73
N LEU A 89 9.78 9.15 -17.69
CA LEU A 89 10.72 9.14 -18.81
C LEU A 89 10.59 10.37 -19.71
N GLN A 90 9.38 10.89 -19.88
CA GLN A 90 9.12 12.08 -20.68
C GLN A 90 9.65 13.35 -20.00
N GLU A 91 9.39 13.52 -18.70
CA GLU A 91 9.75 14.73 -17.94
C GLU A 91 11.22 14.72 -17.49
N HIS A 92 11.82 13.53 -17.32
CA HIS A 92 13.19 13.36 -16.84
C HIS A 92 14.03 12.54 -17.84
N PRO A 93 14.36 13.10 -19.01
CA PRO A 93 15.29 12.44 -19.93
C PRO A 93 16.64 12.28 -19.24
N GLY A 94 17.15 11.04 -19.22
CA GLY A 94 18.38 10.71 -18.49
C GLY A 94 19.62 11.51 -18.95
N PRO A 95 20.69 11.53 -18.14
CA PRO A 95 20.89 10.74 -16.92
C PRO A 95 20.17 11.30 -15.68
N TRP A 96 19.80 10.42 -14.74
CA TRP A 96 19.05 10.76 -13.53
C TRP A 96 19.97 11.11 -12.34
N GLY A 97 19.71 12.27 -11.73
CA GLY A 97 20.31 12.69 -10.48
C GLY A 97 19.67 12.03 -9.27
N ALA A 98 20.03 12.49 -8.07
CA ALA A 98 19.50 11.94 -6.83
C ALA A 98 18.00 12.24 -6.64
N ALA A 99 17.52 13.41 -7.09
CA ALA A 99 16.10 13.76 -6.98
C ALA A 99 15.24 12.92 -7.93
N GLU A 100 15.69 12.72 -9.17
CA GLU A 100 15.01 11.87 -10.14
C GLU A 100 15.02 10.41 -9.70
N ARG A 101 16.11 9.92 -9.09
CA ARG A 101 16.16 8.57 -8.51
C ARG A 101 15.22 8.41 -7.33
N GLU A 102 15.12 9.38 -6.43
CA GLU A 102 14.15 9.33 -5.33
C GLU A 102 12.71 9.26 -5.84
N LEU A 103 12.38 10.06 -6.85
CA LEU A 103 11.08 10.04 -7.51
C LEU A 103 10.81 8.68 -8.19
N LEU A 104 11.76 8.17 -8.97
CA LEU A 104 11.63 6.86 -9.60
C LEU A 104 11.43 5.76 -8.55
N THR A 105 12.22 5.77 -7.48
CA THR A 105 12.09 4.80 -6.39
C THR A 105 10.70 4.87 -5.72
N PHE A 106 10.11 6.06 -5.58
CA PHE A 106 8.71 6.17 -5.14
C PHE A 106 7.73 5.51 -6.12
N LEU A 107 7.89 5.74 -7.43
CA LEU A 107 7.03 5.14 -8.46
C LEU A 107 7.18 3.60 -8.52
N LEU A 108 8.40 3.08 -8.32
CA LEU A 108 8.61 1.64 -8.17
C LEU A 108 7.90 1.09 -6.92
N GLY A 109 7.79 1.90 -5.86
CA GLY A 109 6.98 1.57 -4.67
C GLY A 109 5.50 1.40 -5.01
N VAL A 110 4.95 2.26 -5.88
CA VAL A 110 3.56 2.12 -6.36
C VAL A 110 3.35 0.80 -7.11
N ILE A 111 4.34 0.37 -7.91
CA ILE A 111 4.32 -0.94 -8.57
C ILE A 111 4.37 -2.07 -7.53
N CYS A 112 5.23 -1.94 -6.53
CA CYS A 112 5.32 -2.90 -5.43
C CYS A 112 3.97 -3.12 -4.74
N HIS A 113 3.23 -2.05 -4.45
CA HIS A 113 1.89 -2.17 -3.89
C HIS A 113 0.96 -3.04 -4.75
N GLY A 114 0.80 -2.68 -6.04
CA GLY A 114 -0.11 -3.39 -6.94
C GLY A 114 0.26 -4.87 -7.16
N GLU A 115 1.55 -5.19 -7.30
CA GLU A 115 2.01 -6.57 -7.44
C GLU A 115 1.79 -7.39 -6.17
N THR A 116 1.98 -6.78 -4.99
CA THR A 116 1.73 -7.46 -3.73
C THR A 116 0.24 -7.70 -3.48
N ASP A 117 -0.61 -6.74 -3.84
CA ASP A 117 -2.06 -6.89 -3.75
C ASP A 117 -2.57 -7.96 -4.72
N GLU A 118 -2.02 -8.02 -5.93
CA GLU A 118 -2.41 -9.04 -6.90
C GLU A 118 -2.24 -10.46 -6.31
N ALA A 119 -1.06 -10.72 -5.72
CA ALA A 119 -0.73 -12.00 -5.11
C ALA A 119 -1.51 -12.27 -3.81
N TRP A 120 -1.77 -11.23 -3.01
CA TRP A 120 -2.43 -11.34 -1.71
C TRP A 120 -3.93 -11.63 -1.83
N HIS A 121 -4.61 -10.95 -2.76
CA HIS A 121 -6.06 -10.92 -2.89
C HIS A 121 -6.61 -11.96 -3.86
N PHE A 122 -5.96 -12.16 -5.01
CA PHE A 122 -6.61 -12.85 -6.12
C PHE A 122 -6.11 -14.28 -6.30
N GLY A 123 -7.06 -15.20 -6.22
CA GLY A 123 -6.81 -16.61 -6.47
C GLY A 123 -7.51 -17.50 -5.46
N SER A 124 -7.79 -18.74 -5.86
CA SER A 124 -8.41 -19.72 -4.96
C SER A 124 -7.45 -20.20 -3.86
N THR A 125 -6.15 -19.92 -4.02
CA THR A 125 -5.09 -20.27 -3.07
C THR A 125 -4.38 -19.07 -2.47
N ALA A 126 -4.77 -17.84 -2.85
CA ALA A 126 -4.22 -16.60 -2.34
C ALA A 126 -4.36 -16.51 -0.81
N PHE A 127 -3.42 -15.83 -0.16
CA PHE A 127 -3.35 -15.74 1.30
C PHE A 127 -4.67 -15.29 1.91
N LEU A 128 -5.29 -14.23 1.38
CA LEU A 128 -6.54 -13.70 1.93
C LEU A 128 -7.69 -14.71 1.80
N THR A 129 -7.83 -15.34 0.64
CA THR A 129 -8.82 -16.40 0.39
C THR A 129 -8.66 -17.56 1.37
N ARG A 130 -7.42 -17.99 1.63
CA ARG A 130 -7.12 -19.07 2.56
C ARG A 130 -7.35 -18.65 4.01
N GLY A 131 -6.94 -17.44 4.39
CA GLY A 131 -7.16 -16.88 5.72
C GLY A 131 -8.64 -16.79 6.09
N LEU A 132 -9.47 -16.28 5.18
CA LEU A 132 -10.93 -16.25 5.35
C LEU A 132 -11.50 -17.66 5.56
N ALA A 133 -11.06 -18.64 4.77
CA ALA A 133 -11.58 -20.00 4.84
C ALA A 133 -11.15 -20.74 6.11
N GLU A 134 -9.93 -20.52 6.60
CA GLU A 134 -9.37 -21.23 7.75
C GLU A 134 -9.78 -20.58 9.08
N ASP A 135 -9.70 -19.25 9.18
CA ASP A 135 -9.95 -18.54 10.44
C ASP A 135 -11.39 -18.01 10.57
N LEU A 136 -12.00 -17.57 9.46
CA LEU A 136 -13.25 -16.81 9.46
C LEU A 136 -14.34 -17.40 8.56
N PRO A 137 -14.56 -18.74 8.50
CA PRO A 137 -15.42 -19.39 7.48
C PRO A 137 -16.91 -19.02 7.53
N THR A 138 -17.35 -18.32 8.57
CA THR A 138 -18.74 -17.91 8.79
C THR A 138 -18.92 -16.40 8.78
N TRP A 139 -17.83 -15.64 8.62
CA TRP A 139 -17.89 -14.19 8.58
C TRP A 139 -18.33 -13.75 7.18
N GLU A 140 -18.92 -12.55 7.13
CA GLU A 140 -19.11 -11.84 5.88
C GLU A 140 -17.71 -11.50 5.32
N ALA A 141 -17.52 -11.67 4.00
CA ALA A 141 -16.21 -11.64 3.37
C ALA A 141 -15.50 -10.31 3.60
N THR A 142 -16.13 -9.18 3.25
CA THR A 142 -15.56 -7.84 3.43
C THR A 142 -15.13 -7.58 4.87
N ARG A 143 -15.95 -7.97 5.84
CA ARG A 143 -15.61 -7.83 7.26
C ARG A 143 -14.45 -8.73 7.68
N GLY A 144 -14.37 -9.94 7.15
CA GLY A 144 -13.27 -10.86 7.42
C GLY A 144 -11.95 -10.37 6.84
N GLU A 145 -11.99 -9.83 5.62
CA GLU A 145 -10.82 -9.28 4.93
C GLU A 145 -10.21 -8.13 5.73
N GLY A 146 -11.02 -7.14 6.10
CA GLY A 146 -10.55 -6.01 6.91
C GLY A 146 -9.99 -6.42 8.28
N LEU A 147 -10.49 -7.53 8.88
CA LEU A 147 -9.90 -8.08 10.11
C LEU A 147 -8.53 -8.73 9.85
N ILE A 148 -8.39 -9.48 8.75
CA ILE A 148 -7.13 -10.15 8.39
C ILE A 148 -6.06 -9.12 8.08
N GLU A 149 -6.37 -8.09 7.29
CA GLU A 149 -5.42 -7.04 6.91
C GLU A 149 -4.95 -6.23 8.12
N ALA A 150 -5.90 -5.73 8.93
CA ALA A 150 -5.55 -5.07 10.19
C ALA A 150 -4.79 -6.03 11.11
N GLY A 151 -5.13 -7.31 11.08
CA GLY A 151 -4.47 -8.40 11.80
C GLY A 151 -3.00 -8.53 11.46
N VAL A 152 -2.71 -8.71 10.18
CA VAL A 152 -1.35 -8.91 9.68
C VAL A 152 -0.51 -7.66 9.84
N ASP A 153 -1.07 -6.46 9.67
CA ASP A 153 -0.36 -5.22 10.02
C ASP A 153 0.14 -5.24 11.47
N ILE A 154 -0.69 -5.69 12.40
CA ILE A 154 -0.28 -5.77 13.81
C ILE A 154 0.72 -6.88 14.04
N PHE A 155 0.63 -8.01 13.35
CA PHE A 155 1.64 -9.08 13.45
C PHE A 155 3.00 -8.58 12.98
N VAL A 156 3.06 -8.06 11.75
CA VAL A 156 4.26 -7.48 11.14
C VAL A 156 4.82 -6.36 12.02
N GLN A 157 3.99 -5.43 12.50
CA GLN A 157 4.48 -4.30 13.29
C GLN A 157 4.99 -4.71 14.67
N VAL A 158 4.42 -5.74 15.29
CA VAL A 158 4.87 -6.21 16.61
C VAL A 158 6.09 -7.13 16.50
N GLU A 159 6.20 -7.90 15.43
CA GLU A 159 7.24 -8.94 15.27
C GLU A 159 8.48 -8.44 14.53
N ASP A 160 8.31 -7.66 13.45
CA ASP A 160 9.39 -7.14 12.61
C ASP A 160 9.58 -5.63 12.75
N ARG A 161 8.49 -4.92 13.07
CA ARG A 161 8.47 -3.48 13.41
C ARG A 161 8.97 -2.54 12.29
N PRO A 162 8.56 -2.70 11.02
CA PRO A 162 9.03 -1.86 9.91
C PRO A 162 8.60 -0.39 10.04
N GLY A 163 7.52 -0.11 10.79
CA GLY A 163 7.02 1.24 11.07
C GLY A 163 7.81 2.06 12.09
N ALA A 164 8.87 1.51 12.72
CA ALA A 164 9.80 2.26 13.57
C ALA A 164 10.75 3.15 12.74
N GLU A 165 10.19 3.99 11.86
CA GLU A 165 10.92 4.87 10.94
C GLU A 165 10.87 6.32 11.45
N GLU A 166 12.05 6.96 11.51
CA GLU A 166 12.20 8.35 11.95
C GLU A 166 12.29 9.33 10.77
N ARG A 167 12.50 8.84 9.55
CA ARG A 167 12.64 9.66 8.34
C ARG A 167 11.32 10.29 7.90
N ASP A 168 11.42 11.46 7.28
CA ASP A 168 10.29 12.15 6.64
C ASP A 168 9.75 11.30 5.47
N TRP A 169 8.43 11.25 5.28
CA TRP A 169 7.85 10.62 4.09
C TRP A 169 7.92 11.53 2.88
N TYR A 170 8.55 11.06 1.81
CA TYR A 170 8.52 11.66 0.49
C TYR A 170 7.17 11.41 -0.19
N LEU A 171 6.56 12.48 -0.70
CA LEU A 171 5.35 12.41 -1.52
C LEU A 171 5.52 13.34 -2.74
N PRO A 172 5.63 12.81 -3.97
CA PRO A 172 5.81 13.62 -5.18
C PRO A 172 4.48 14.18 -5.69
N VAL A 173 3.86 15.08 -4.90
CA VAL A 173 2.47 15.51 -5.07
C VAL A 173 2.16 16.05 -6.47
N GLU A 174 2.98 16.95 -7.01
CA GLU A 174 2.71 17.53 -8.33
C GLU A 174 2.85 16.51 -9.46
N ALA A 175 3.83 15.59 -9.37
CA ALA A 175 3.99 14.49 -10.33
C ALA A 175 2.74 13.58 -10.32
N LEU A 176 2.28 13.17 -9.14
CA LEU A 176 1.10 12.32 -8.99
C LEU A 176 -0.14 12.96 -9.59
N VAL A 177 -0.38 14.25 -9.32
CA VAL A 177 -1.50 15.00 -9.91
C VAL A 177 -1.42 14.99 -11.44
N GLN A 178 -0.23 15.22 -12.03
CA GLN A 178 -0.06 15.20 -13.48
C GLN A 178 -0.32 13.81 -14.07
N ILE A 179 0.14 12.74 -13.42
CA ILE A 179 -0.09 11.36 -13.84
C ILE A 179 -1.59 11.04 -13.83
N TYR A 180 -2.31 11.33 -12.73
CA TYR A 180 -3.77 11.15 -12.67
C TYR A 180 -4.48 11.94 -13.78
N HIS A 181 -4.09 13.19 -13.99
CA HIS A 181 -4.72 14.05 -15.01
C HIS A 181 -4.47 13.51 -16.43
N SER A 182 -3.31 12.91 -16.69
CA SER A 182 -3.00 12.27 -17.98
C SER A 182 -3.92 11.09 -18.31
N LEU A 183 -4.48 10.45 -17.28
CA LEU A 183 -5.44 9.34 -17.39
C LEU A 183 -6.91 9.81 -17.37
N GLY A 184 -7.16 11.12 -17.30
CA GLY A 184 -8.49 11.71 -17.27
C GLY A 184 -9.08 11.92 -15.87
N HIS A 185 -8.36 11.55 -14.81
CA HIS A 185 -8.76 11.78 -13.41
C HIS A 185 -8.48 13.23 -12.96
N THR A 186 -9.14 14.20 -13.60
CA THR A 186 -8.91 15.65 -13.40
C THR A 186 -9.32 16.18 -12.02
N ASP A 187 -10.04 15.37 -11.24
CA ASP A 187 -10.48 15.62 -9.88
C ASP A 187 -9.43 15.27 -8.81
N ALA A 188 -8.33 14.59 -9.18
CA ALA A 188 -7.21 14.36 -8.28
C ALA A 188 -6.52 15.68 -7.88
N THR A 189 -6.42 15.96 -6.58
CA THR A 189 -5.79 17.18 -6.08
C THR A 189 -4.64 16.94 -5.09
N ALA A 190 -3.70 17.89 -5.08
CA ALA A 190 -2.57 17.91 -4.17
C ALA A 190 -2.99 17.94 -2.68
N LEU A 191 -4.05 18.68 -2.36
CA LEU A 191 -4.56 18.77 -0.99
C LEU A 191 -5.07 17.41 -0.52
N ASP A 192 -5.74 16.71 -1.43
CA ASP A 192 -6.40 15.45 -1.14
C ASP A 192 -5.39 14.35 -0.78
N MET A 193 -4.34 14.24 -1.59
CA MET A 193 -3.22 13.33 -1.35
C MET A 193 -2.49 13.67 -0.04
N ILE A 194 -2.19 14.95 0.21
CA ILE A 194 -1.48 15.35 1.44
C ILE A 194 -2.31 15.00 2.69
N ILE A 195 -3.62 15.27 2.70
CA ILE A 195 -4.48 14.94 3.85
C ILE A 195 -4.49 13.43 4.10
N ALA A 196 -4.67 12.64 3.05
CA ALA A 196 -4.70 11.19 3.12
C ALA A 196 -3.38 10.60 3.63
N THR A 197 -2.26 10.97 3.03
CA THR A 197 -0.94 10.44 3.40
C THR A 197 -0.52 10.89 4.80
N ARG A 198 -1.01 12.03 5.31
CA ARG A 198 -0.87 12.40 6.74
C ARG A 198 -1.60 11.40 7.65
N ALA A 199 -2.79 10.96 7.28
CA ALA A 199 -3.52 9.96 8.05
C ALA A 199 -2.81 8.60 7.99
N GLN A 200 -2.34 8.17 6.83
CA GLN A 200 -1.55 6.93 6.70
C GLN A 200 -0.28 6.97 7.58
N ARG A 201 0.50 8.06 7.50
CA ARG A 201 1.72 8.21 8.32
C ARG A 201 1.44 8.19 9.82
N LEU A 202 0.36 8.84 10.26
CA LEU A 202 -0.07 8.77 11.66
C LEU A 202 -0.61 7.38 12.01
N GLY A 203 -1.32 6.71 11.09
CA GLY A 203 -1.82 5.34 11.25
C GLY A 203 -0.68 4.36 11.56
N LEU A 204 0.36 4.36 10.72
CA LEU A 204 1.56 3.53 10.94
C LEU A 204 2.25 3.84 12.27
N TYR A 205 2.34 5.12 12.65
CA TYR A 205 2.88 5.50 13.97
C TYR A 205 2.03 4.95 15.13
N LEU A 206 0.71 4.88 14.97
CA LEU A 206 -0.18 4.30 15.97
C LEU A 206 -0.09 2.77 15.99
N GLU A 207 0.11 2.12 14.84
CA GLU A 207 0.42 0.69 14.77
C GLU A 207 1.70 0.38 15.57
N ASP A 208 2.78 1.14 15.37
CA ASP A 208 4.04 0.95 16.12
C ASP A 208 3.87 1.13 17.64
N THR A 209 3.10 2.13 18.04
CA THR A 209 3.02 2.54 19.46
C THR A 209 1.92 1.84 20.24
N ALA A 210 0.86 1.38 19.57
CA ALA A 210 -0.35 0.86 20.21
C ALA A 210 -0.85 -0.47 19.60
N GLY A 211 -0.28 -0.95 18.51
CA GLY A 211 -0.68 -2.21 17.86
C GLY A 211 -0.62 -3.42 18.80
N TRP A 212 0.35 -3.45 19.71
CA TRP A 212 0.50 -4.50 20.72
C TRP A 212 -0.74 -4.71 21.61
N LEU A 213 -1.61 -3.69 21.76
CA LEU A 213 -2.88 -3.80 22.50
C LEU A 213 -3.85 -4.78 21.83
N LEU A 214 -3.75 -4.94 20.51
CA LEU A 214 -4.62 -5.79 19.70
C LEU A 214 -3.99 -7.14 19.38
N TYR A 215 -2.66 -7.25 19.48
CA TYR A 215 -1.88 -8.42 19.06
C TYR A 215 -2.44 -9.75 19.62
N LEU A 216 -2.63 -9.85 20.93
CA LEU A 216 -3.14 -11.11 21.53
C LEU A 216 -4.57 -11.43 21.07
N TYR A 217 -5.42 -10.42 20.92
CA TYR A 217 -6.79 -10.62 20.44
C TYR A 217 -6.78 -11.13 19.00
N LEU A 218 -6.02 -10.48 18.12
CA LEU A 218 -5.91 -10.84 16.70
C LEU A 218 -5.31 -12.23 16.54
N ARG A 219 -4.19 -12.52 17.21
CA ARG A 219 -3.53 -13.84 17.16
C ARG A 219 -4.46 -14.98 17.60
N LEU A 220 -5.36 -14.74 18.55
CA LEU A 220 -6.35 -15.73 18.97
C LEU A 220 -7.58 -15.82 18.06
N THR A 221 -7.83 -14.78 17.26
CA THR A 221 -9.00 -14.69 16.37
C THR A 221 -8.69 -15.20 14.96
N ILE A 222 -7.48 -14.93 14.47
CA ILE A 222 -6.99 -15.33 13.13
C ILE A 222 -5.65 -16.09 13.22
N PRO A 223 -5.60 -17.22 13.96
CA PRO A 223 -4.37 -17.96 14.21
C PRO A 223 -3.72 -18.53 12.94
N TRP A 224 -4.50 -18.96 11.94
CA TRP A 224 -3.93 -19.42 10.68
C TRP A 224 -3.22 -18.27 9.97
N CYS A 225 -3.84 -17.11 9.88
CA CYS A 225 -3.21 -15.92 9.28
C CYS A 225 -1.92 -15.55 10.00
N HIS A 226 -1.94 -15.52 11.34
CA HIS A 226 -0.74 -15.27 12.15
C HIS A 226 0.39 -16.28 11.86
N ASP A 227 0.08 -17.56 11.73
CA ASP A 227 1.12 -18.58 11.54
C ASP A 227 1.62 -18.67 10.09
N ASN A 228 0.94 -18.00 9.13
CA ASN A 228 1.23 -18.15 7.69
C ASN A 228 1.45 -16.84 6.92
N TYR A 229 1.25 -15.65 7.52
CA TYR A 229 1.34 -14.38 6.78
C TYR A 229 2.69 -14.20 6.08
N MET A 230 3.79 -14.64 6.71
CA MET A 230 5.14 -14.50 6.13
C MET A 230 5.39 -15.48 4.96
N ASP A 231 5.13 -16.76 5.19
CA ASP A 231 5.65 -17.87 4.37
C ASP A 231 4.59 -18.57 3.50
N HIS A 232 3.33 -18.13 3.51
CA HIS A 232 2.31 -18.73 2.65
C HIS A 232 2.71 -18.56 1.18
N TYR A 233 2.70 -19.67 0.44
CA TYR A 233 3.36 -19.76 -0.87
C TYR A 233 2.70 -18.93 -1.96
N ASP A 234 1.44 -18.53 -1.78
CA ASP A 234 0.62 -17.80 -2.75
C ASP A 234 0.01 -16.59 -2.06
N GLY A 235 0.71 -15.46 -2.09
CA GLY A 235 0.31 -14.21 -1.44
C GLY A 235 0.85 -13.96 -0.04
N GLY A 236 1.66 -14.85 0.55
CA GLY A 236 2.42 -14.50 1.77
C GLY A 236 3.46 -13.41 1.49
N LEU A 237 3.95 -12.73 2.53
CA LEU A 237 4.86 -11.58 2.39
C LEU A 237 6.12 -11.93 1.59
N ALA A 238 6.73 -13.10 1.83
CA ALA A 238 7.89 -13.54 1.07
C ALA A 238 7.57 -13.77 -0.40
N ASN A 239 6.43 -14.38 -0.70
CA ASN A 239 6.00 -14.61 -2.08
C ASN A 239 5.70 -13.29 -2.81
N GLY A 240 4.94 -12.38 -2.20
CA GLY A 240 4.65 -11.06 -2.77
C GLY A 240 5.93 -10.25 -3.03
N ALA A 241 6.90 -10.31 -2.11
CA ALA A 241 8.19 -9.65 -2.26
C ALA A 241 9.02 -10.21 -3.43
N GLU A 242 9.05 -11.53 -3.61
CA GLU A 242 9.75 -12.20 -4.73
C GLU A 242 9.11 -11.91 -6.09
N LEU A 243 7.78 -11.92 -6.17
CA LEU A 243 7.04 -11.56 -7.38
C LEU A 243 7.31 -10.11 -7.77
N THR A 244 7.24 -9.21 -6.77
CA THR A 244 7.55 -7.79 -6.96
C THR A 244 9.00 -7.60 -7.42
N ALA A 245 9.98 -8.28 -6.82
CA ALA A 245 11.38 -8.15 -7.23
C ALA A 245 11.55 -8.45 -8.73
N ARG A 246 10.97 -9.54 -9.22
CA ARG A 246 10.98 -9.89 -10.65
C ARG A 246 10.31 -8.82 -11.51
N ARG A 247 9.17 -8.29 -11.06
CA ARG A 247 8.48 -7.21 -11.78
C ARG A 247 9.34 -5.95 -11.86
N LEU A 248 10.02 -5.58 -10.77
CA LEU A 248 10.90 -4.42 -10.75
C LEU A 248 12.14 -4.61 -11.61
N GLU A 249 12.71 -5.81 -11.64
CA GLU A 249 13.81 -6.17 -12.55
C GLU A 249 13.40 -6.01 -14.02
N ASP A 250 12.27 -6.59 -14.42
CA ASP A 250 11.73 -6.46 -15.78
C ASP A 250 11.42 -5.00 -16.13
N THR A 251 10.85 -4.25 -15.18
CA THR A 251 10.58 -2.82 -15.32
C THR A 251 11.87 -2.03 -15.50
N TRP A 252 12.90 -2.34 -14.72
CA TRP A 252 14.19 -1.66 -14.76
C TRP A 252 14.93 -1.92 -16.07
N ASP A 253 14.93 -3.17 -16.54
CA ASP A 253 15.46 -3.53 -17.85
C ASP A 253 14.73 -2.78 -18.98
N ALA A 254 13.42 -2.60 -18.85
CA ALA A 254 12.65 -1.81 -19.80
C ALA A 254 12.99 -0.32 -19.79
N LEU A 255 13.13 0.27 -18.60
CA LEU A 255 13.56 1.66 -18.42
C LEU A 255 14.93 1.92 -19.04
N LEU A 256 15.84 0.95 -18.97
CA LEU A 256 17.18 1.03 -19.55
C LEU A 256 17.22 0.66 -21.05
N GLY A 257 16.07 0.39 -21.68
CA GLY A 257 15.98 0.01 -23.08
C GLY A 257 16.62 -1.35 -23.39
N ARG A 258 16.78 -2.21 -22.38
CA ARG A 258 17.38 -3.55 -22.52
C ARG A 258 16.36 -4.56 -23.03
N ARG A 259 15.07 -4.36 -22.77
CA ARG A 259 13.91 -5.08 -23.33
C ARG A 259 12.68 -4.16 -23.44
N PRO A 260 11.67 -4.47 -24.25
CA PRO A 260 10.34 -3.89 -24.04
C PRO A 260 9.79 -4.36 -22.68
N ALA A 261 9.08 -3.50 -21.94
CA ALA A 261 8.30 -3.96 -20.80
C ALA A 261 7.21 -4.91 -21.33
N ASP A 262 7.30 -6.19 -21.00
CA ASP A 262 6.16 -7.08 -21.16
C ASP A 262 5.16 -6.68 -20.07
N SER A 263 4.02 -6.10 -20.45
CA SER A 263 2.90 -5.93 -19.53
C SER A 263 2.08 -7.21 -19.57
N PRO A 264 2.04 -8.00 -18.48
CA PRO A 264 1.12 -9.13 -18.39
C PRO A 264 -0.35 -8.69 -18.30
N TRP A 265 -0.62 -7.38 -18.23
CA TRP A 265 -1.96 -6.84 -18.16
C TRP A 265 -2.78 -7.22 -19.41
N ASN A 266 -3.83 -7.99 -19.18
CA ASN A 266 -4.67 -8.61 -20.22
C ASN A 266 -5.71 -7.65 -20.82
N GLY A 267 -5.71 -6.37 -20.43
CA GLY A 267 -6.72 -5.40 -20.87
C GLY A 267 -8.00 -5.39 -20.04
N GLU A 268 -8.11 -6.24 -19.01
CA GLU A 268 -9.27 -6.24 -18.12
C GLU A 268 -9.08 -5.15 -17.05
N GLU A 269 -9.98 -4.18 -17.10
CA GLU A 269 -10.14 -3.20 -16.03
C GLU A 269 -10.70 -3.94 -14.82
N HIS A 270 -9.88 -4.11 -13.77
CA HIS A 270 -10.37 -4.60 -12.49
C HIS A 270 -11.43 -3.61 -12.01
N GLN A 271 -12.66 -4.08 -11.81
CA GLN A 271 -13.75 -3.22 -11.38
C GLN A 271 -13.39 -2.64 -10.01
N PRO A 272 -13.51 -1.31 -9.80
CA PRO A 272 -13.34 -0.70 -8.49
C PRO A 272 -14.19 -1.44 -7.47
N HIS A 273 -13.54 -2.03 -6.47
CA HIS A 273 -14.23 -2.92 -5.55
C HIS A 273 -15.09 -2.11 -4.59
N GLY A 274 -16.25 -2.65 -4.19
CA GLY A 274 -17.26 -1.91 -3.43
C GLY A 274 -16.97 -1.74 -1.94
N ALA A 275 -15.92 -2.40 -1.41
CA ALA A 275 -15.68 -2.42 0.02
C ALA A 275 -14.23 -2.72 0.43
N CYS A 276 -13.26 -1.93 -0.05
CA CYS A 276 -11.97 -1.83 0.65
C CYS A 276 -12.24 -1.19 2.02
N ALA A 277 -11.97 -1.95 3.09
CA ALA A 277 -12.14 -1.48 4.46
C ALA A 277 -10.93 -0.64 4.87
N ARG A 278 -11.15 0.46 5.59
CA ARG A 278 -10.06 1.31 6.06
C ARG A 278 -9.34 0.61 7.22
N GLY A 279 -8.01 0.63 7.21
CA GLY A 279 -7.22 0.21 8.37
C GLY A 279 -7.64 0.95 9.64
N VAL A 280 -7.89 0.22 10.73
CA VAL A 280 -8.49 0.78 11.96
C VAL A 280 -7.67 1.93 12.56
N PHE A 281 -6.34 1.87 12.42
CA PHE A 281 -5.44 2.93 12.87
C PHE A 281 -5.40 4.13 11.93
N VAL A 282 -5.60 3.94 10.62
CA VAL A 282 -5.73 5.02 9.64
C VAL A 282 -7.03 5.80 9.85
N GLU A 283 -8.12 5.12 10.17
CA GLU A 283 -9.38 5.78 10.55
C GLU A 283 -9.20 6.64 11.82
N LEU A 284 -8.64 6.05 12.88
CA LEU A 284 -8.36 6.77 14.12
C LEU A 284 -7.42 7.95 13.86
N ALA A 285 -6.40 7.78 13.01
CA ALA A 285 -5.50 8.86 12.62
C ALA A 285 -6.26 10.00 11.92
N GLY A 286 -7.16 9.67 10.99
CA GLY A 286 -8.03 10.65 10.33
C GLY A 286 -8.89 11.43 11.33
N GLU A 287 -9.49 10.75 12.30
CA GLU A 287 -10.28 11.38 13.37
C GLU A 287 -9.43 12.31 14.24
N LEU A 288 -8.24 11.87 14.66
CA LEU A 288 -7.33 12.66 15.49
C LEU A 288 -6.81 13.90 14.75
N LEU A 289 -6.49 13.78 13.46
CA LEU A 289 -6.08 14.91 12.63
C LEU A 289 -7.24 15.90 12.43
N ALA A 290 -8.44 15.41 12.14
CA ALA A 290 -9.63 16.24 11.96
C ALA A 290 -10.02 17.00 13.24
N ALA A 291 -9.83 16.38 14.41
CA ALA A 291 -10.07 16.99 15.71
C ALA A 291 -8.96 17.95 16.17
N GLY A 292 -7.83 18.04 15.45
CA GLY A 292 -6.63 18.77 15.91
C GLY A 292 -5.97 18.13 17.14
N ALA A 293 -6.27 16.86 17.42
CA ALA A 293 -5.71 16.07 18.51
C ALA A 293 -4.34 15.47 18.16
N ALA A 294 -3.99 15.44 16.88
CA ALA A 294 -2.67 15.07 16.38
C ALA A 294 -2.26 15.99 15.21
N ASP A 295 -0.96 16.00 14.91
CA ASP A 295 -0.40 16.68 13.75
C ASP A 295 0.68 15.82 13.09
N VAL A 296 0.71 15.85 11.76
CA VAL A 296 1.82 15.37 10.93
C VAL A 296 2.36 16.58 10.17
N PRO A 297 3.53 17.12 10.55
CA PRO A 297 4.09 18.30 9.91
C PRO A 297 4.32 18.06 8.41
N VAL A 298 4.01 19.05 7.57
CA VAL A 298 4.23 18.97 6.12
C VAL A 298 5.16 20.09 5.67
N ARG A 299 6.24 19.74 4.99
CA ARG A 299 7.16 20.67 4.34
C ARG A 299 7.07 20.49 2.83
N ARG A 300 6.55 21.50 2.12
CA ARG A 300 6.58 21.53 0.65
C ARG A 300 8.00 21.83 0.16
N LEU A 301 8.40 21.17 -0.91
CA LEU A 301 9.68 21.34 -1.57
C LEU A 301 9.51 22.15 -2.87
N PRO A 302 10.59 22.80 -3.38
CA PRO A 302 10.51 23.62 -4.59
C PRO A 302 10.16 22.85 -5.88
N ASP A 303 10.35 21.53 -5.88
CA ASP A 303 10.07 20.61 -6.98
C ASP A 303 8.61 20.11 -7.01
N GLY A 304 7.74 20.69 -6.19
CA GLY A 304 6.34 20.28 -6.11
C GLY A 304 6.06 19.06 -5.22
N SER A 305 7.11 18.44 -4.66
CA SER A 305 6.96 17.35 -3.69
C SER A 305 6.72 17.85 -2.26
N ALA A 306 6.41 16.94 -1.36
CA ALA A 306 6.23 17.19 0.06
C ALA A 306 7.00 16.20 0.91
N ARG A 307 7.45 16.66 2.09
CA ARG A 307 7.99 15.85 3.17
C ARG A 307 7.03 15.86 4.35
N LEU A 308 6.53 14.69 4.74
CA LEU A 308 5.70 14.53 5.92
C LEU A 308 6.58 14.11 7.09
N GLY A 309 6.69 14.93 8.12
CA GLY A 309 7.57 14.70 9.26
C GLY A 309 6.94 13.86 10.37
N MET A 310 7.69 13.63 11.45
CA MET A 310 7.24 12.79 12.56
C MET A 310 5.87 13.21 13.15
N PRO A 311 4.93 12.26 13.31
CA PRO A 311 3.64 12.54 13.95
C PRO A 311 3.78 13.05 15.38
N ARG A 312 2.84 13.90 15.79
CA ARG A 312 2.78 14.52 17.12
C ARG A 312 1.39 14.34 17.70
N ILE A 313 1.31 13.77 18.90
CA ILE A 313 0.05 13.70 19.65
C ILE A 313 -0.09 14.98 20.49
N LEU A 314 -1.13 15.76 20.21
CA LEU A 314 -1.41 17.04 20.85
C LEU A 314 -2.43 16.91 21.99
N ASP A 315 -3.38 15.96 21.86
CA ASP A 315 -4.34 15.61 22.90
C ASP A 315 -4.27 14.11 23.22
N ARG A 316 -3.64 13.79 24.35
CA ARG A 316 -3.51 12.41 24.84
C ARG A 316 -4.85 11.82 25.28
N ALA A 317 -5.79 12.63 25.77
CA ALA A 317 -7.08 12.14 26.22
C ALA A 317 -7.95 11.73 25.02
N ALA A 318 -7.87 12.46 23.91
CA ALA A 318 -8.48 12.07 22.65
C ALA A 318 -7.89 10.76 22.12
N LEU A 319 -6.55 10.64 22.11
CA LEU A 319 -5.88 9.38 21.74
C LEU A 319 -6.35 8.20 22.60
N THR A 320 -6.36 8.34 23.93
CA THR A 320 -6.79 7.26 24.83
C THR A 320 -8.23 6.79 24.52
N ARG A 321 -9.18 7.72 24.37
CA ARG A 321 -10.56 7.36 23.99
C ARG A 321 -10.63 6.65 22.63
N GLY A 322 -9.82 7.09 21.67
CA GLY A 322 -9.70 6.46 20.37
C GLY A 322 -9.20 5.02 20.47
N LEU A 323 -8.11 4.80 21.22
CA LEU A 323 -7.54 3.46 21.44
C LEU A 323 -8.52 2.52 22.16
N GLU A 324 -9.26 3.02 23.16
CA GLU A 324 -10.29 2.25 23.86
C GLU A 324 -11.43 1.78 22.93
N SER A 325 -11.64 2.46 21.81
CA SER A 325 -12.67 2.10 20.82
C SER A 325 -12.22 1.01 19.83
N LEU A 326 -10.91 0.78 19.66
CA LEU A 326 -10.37 -0.11 18.62
C LEU A 326 -10.93 -1.55 18.70
N PRO A 327 -11.02 -2.20 19.87
CA PRO A 327 -11.56 -3.57 19.92
C PRO A 327 -13.02 -3.66 19.47
N ALA A 328 -13.81 -2.59 19.57
CA ALA A 328 -15.18 -2.56 19.09
C ALA A 328 -15.26 -2.36 17.57
N ARG A 329 -14.28 -1.66 16.98
CA ARG A 329 -14.19 -1.45 15.51
C ARG A 329 -13.81 -2.73 14.76
N LEU A 330 -13.11 -3.65 15.43
CA LEU A 330 -12.72 -4.95 14.88
C LEU A 330 -13.77 -6.07 15.10
N ARG A 331 -14.86 -5.79 15.82
CA ARG A 331 -15.94 -6.74 16.17
C ARG A 331 -17.22 -6.50 15.40
#